data_AF-A0A1H4DFF0-F1
#
_entry.id   AF-A0A1H4DFF0-F1
#
_cell.length_a   1.000
_cell.length_b   1.000
_cell.length_c   1.000
_cell.angle_alpha   90.00
_cell.angle_beta   90.00
_cell.angle_gamma   90.00
#
_symmetry.space_group_name_H-M   'P 1'
#
loop_
_entity.id
_entity.type
_entity.pdbx_description
1 polymer ?
#
loop_
_entity_poly.entity_id
_entity_poly.type
_entity_poly.pdbx_seq_one_letter_code
_entity_poly.pdbx_strand_id
1 'polypeptide(L)'
;MKLITRFLYLPAACIVLLASCAKEQTESYDKFEDQALEAYMTQKHPELLENLQTEGGYYVDVLEPGKADAKPVNDTICWVKFDFSGRDLSGNIALTRRASEAYQLGTFTKYTHYVPYYRYCGTANAGLIEGTYLAMRNTLYLGEKYAKDNNLDREFLLREGAKVRLYMPSRVVGSGGLGGDGGYEGQYSLSAKRPLIMEMEVVGIDKNPLEAEGSLVDAFAKGNGGMVMYTKDGEDGTEKRPTDPKDEKHPYNRTERWVSACDTVAQLYVNVKYDPAKTLAGDKFTFTFSDPENNVSNKPYNVGYEPYNGSDLEKDIADVLVKRFHGEGDDYKAYEGVDKLESDSVGLDGTAKIWYIGRFLDGFIFDTNIDEVKEIIYGEVTSEGEALSYKPEDGGLITAFYYTVPNLRYGQWAAFVTTSTNAYGTSGKSGSSTTSSSGNGYSSSYYDYLNYLNYSQMYYGNSGLYGGYYGDYYGYGGLGGYGYGGGYYGGYGYDYGSTGETSTTTTVTTEIPSFAPLIFQFYIEPAED
;
A
#
# COMPACT_ATOMS: atom_id res chain seq x y z
N MET A 1 45.22 46.53 62.29
CA MET A 1 45.19 46.67 60.81
C MET A 1 45.79 45.39 60.21
N LYS A 2 45.18 44.90 59.11
CA LYS A 2 45.60 43.80 58.20
C LYS A 2 47.12 43.55 58.12
N LEU A 3 47.64 42.38 57.75
CA LEU A 3 47.22 40.97 57.65
C LEU A 3 48.55 40.24 57.31
N ILE A 4 48.75 39.08 57.93
CA ILE A 4 49.96 38.25 57.99
C ILE A 4 49.79 37.10 56.95
N THR A 5 50.76 36.44 56.31
CA THR A 5 52.24 36.49 56.21
C THR A 5 52.68 35.30 55.31
N ARG A 6 53.76 35.51 54.53
CA ARG A 6 54.84 34.60 54.04
C ARG A 6 54.65 33.06 54.04
N PHE A 7 55.19 32.36 53.03
CA PHE A 7 56.54 31.76 53.08
C PHE A 7 57.04 31.17 51.74
N LEU A 8 58.37 31.05 51.67
CA LEU A 8 59.29 30.83 50.56
C LEU A 8 59.49 29.35 50.13
N TYR A 9 59.74 29.17 48.81
CA TYR A 9 60.79 28.39 48.10
C TYR A 9 61.12 26.89 48.32
N LEU A 10 61.45 26.31 47.16
CA LEU A 10 62.40 25.23 46.79
C LEU A 10 61.86 23.80 46.51
N PRO A 11 62.51 23.04 45.58
CA PRO A 11 61.88 22.06 44.71
C PRO A 11 62.42 20.62 44.87
N ALA A 12 61.91 19.73 44.00
CA ALA A 12 62.44 18.43 43.56
C ALA A 12 61.72 17.16 44.08
N ALA A 13 61.18 16.45 43.09
CA ALA A 13 61.00 15.00 42.97
C ALA A 13 60.15 14.26 44.02
N CYS A 14 59.00 13.74 43.59
CA CYS A 14 58.67 12.31 43.69
C CYS A 14 57.35 12.01 42.96
N ILE A 15 57.46 11.15 41.95
CA ILE A 15 56.35 10.42 41.34
C ILE A 15 55.69 9.58 42.44
N VAL A 16 54.42 9.84 42.75
CA VAL A 16 53.53 8.83 43.35
C VAL A 16 52.20 8.89 42.62
N LEU A 17 51.98 7.83 41.86
CA LEU A 17 50.71 7.33 41.39
C LEU A 17 49.58 7.56 42.40
N LEU A 18 48.66 8.46 42.06
CA LEU A 18 47.25 8.25 42.37
C LEU A 18 46.55 8.06 41.04
N ALA A 19 46.47 6.78 40.67
CA ALA A 19 45.41 6.26 39.83
C ALA A 19 44.07 6.61 40.51
N SER A 20 43.58 7.83 40.30
CA SER A 20 42.17 8.10 40.46
C SER A 20 41.53 7.54 39.20
N CYS A 21 41.03 6.31 39.33
CA CYS A 21 40.09 5.71 38.40
C CYS A 21 39.03 6.74 38.05
N ALA A 22 39.19 7.43 36.92
CA ALA A 22 38.06 7.87 36.15
C ALA A 22 37.32 6.57 35.81
N LYS A 23 36.30 6.24 36.62
CA LYS A 23 35.23 5.39 36.13
C LYS A 23 34.75 6.12 34.90
N GLU A 24 35.13 5.65 33.71
CA GLU A 24 34.30 5.83 32.53
C GLU A 24 32.97 5.18 32.91
N GLN A 25 32.08 5.95 33.54
CA GLN A 25 30.67 5.67 33.45
C GLN A 25 30.35 5.91 31.99
N THR A 26 30.46 4.85 31.20
CA THR A 26 29.66 4.68 30.00
C THR A 26 28.20 4.69 30.45
N GLU A 27 27.69 5.87 30.81
CA GLU A 27 26.26 6.11 30.86
C GLU A 27 25.75 5.75 29.47
N SER A 28 24.86 4.76 29.42
CA SER A 28 24.34 4.27 28.16
C SER A 28 23.66 5.42 27.44
N TYR A 29 23.86 5.50 26.12
CA TYR A 29 23.22 6.50 25.26
C TYR A 29 21.72 6.65 25.58
N ASP A 30 21.04 5.52 25.82
CA ASP A 30 19.61 5.47 26.17
C ASP A 30 19.28 6.29 27.42
N LYS A 31 20.14 6.26 28.45
CA LYS A 31 19.95 7.03 29.67
C LYS A 31 20.01 8.54 29.40
N PHE A 32 20.95 8.98 28.55
CA PHE A 32 21.04 10.39 28.17
C PHE A 32 19.85 10.83 27.33
N GLU A 33 19.40 9.99 26.39
CA GLU A 33 18.24 10.28 25.57
C GLU A 33 16.96 10.36 26.41
N ASP A 34 16.78 9.45 27.38
CA ASP A 34 15.65 9.48 28.31
C ASP A 34 15.62 10.78 29.12
N GLN A 35 16.76 11.20 29.67
CA GLN A 35 16.87 12.45 30.40
C GLN A 35 16.58 13.67 29.51
N ALA A 36 17.05 13.65 28.26
CA ALA A 36 16.81 14.73 27.31
C ALA A 36 15.32 14.80 26.92
N LEU A 37 14.68 13.66 26.68
CA LEU A 37 13.26 13.59 26.36
C LEU A 37 12.40 14.00 27.57
N GLU A 38 12.70 13.52 28.77
CA GLU A 38 12.01 13.92 30.00
C GLU A 38 12.15 15.43 30.27
N ALA A 39 13.34 16.00 30.05
CA ALA A 39 13.54 17.45 30.17
C ALA A 39 12.72 18.23 29.14
N TYR A 40 12.66 17.74 27.89
CA TYR A 40 11.79 18.32 26.85
C TYR A 40 10.32 18.28 27.28
N MET A 41 9.84 17.12 27.75
CA MET A 41 8.46 16.96 28.22
C MET A 41 8.17 17.86 29.43
N THR A 42 9.09 17.96 30.38
CA THR A 42 8.93 18.84 31.55
C THR A 42 8.80 20.31 31.15
N GLN A 43 9.55 20.74 30.14
CA GLN A 43 9.52 22.12 29.67
C GLN A 43 8.29 22.43 28.79
N LYS A 44 7.88 21.49 27.94
CA LYS A 44 6.90 21.75 26.87
C LYS A 44 5.52 21.17 27.14
N HIS A 45 5.44 20.07 27.87
CA HIS A 45 4.24 19.26 28.10
C HIS A 45 4.18 18.73 29.55
N PRO A 46 4.28 19.59 30.58
CA PRO A 46 4.27 19.14 31.99
C PRO A 46 3.01 18.35 32.36
N GLU A 47 1.89 18.58 31.67
CA GLU A 47 0.62 17.87 31.82
C GLU A 47 0.68 16.38 31.40
N LEU A 48 1.66 16.00 30.57
CA LEU A 48 1.82 14.64 30.04
C LEU A 48 2.85 13.81 30.81
N LEU A 49 3.52 14.35 31.82
CA LEU A 49 4.61 13.65 32.52
C LEU A 49 4.17 12.33 33.16
N GLU A 50 2.93 12.27 33.65
CA GLU A 50 2.33 11.05 34.21
C GLU A 50 1.81 10.08 33.13
N ASN A 51 1.82 10.47 31.85
CA ASN A 51 1.45 9.62 30.71
C ASN A 51 2.66 8.86 30.12
N LEU A 52 3.75 8.73 30.88
CA LEU A 52 4.91 7.93 30.50
C LEU A 52 4.56 6.44 30.48
N GLN A 53 4.76 5.79 29.33
CA GLN A 53 4.61 4.35 29.18
C GLN A 53 5.94 3.68 29.51
N THR A 54 5.96 2.86 30.58
CA THR A 54 7.20 2.23 31.08
C THR A 54 7.82 1.28 30.06
N GLU A 55 6.99 0.52 29.35
CA GLU A 55 7.43 -0.29 28.22
C GLU A 55 7.68 0.63 27.02
N GLY A 56 8.94 0.71 26.59
CA GLY A 56 9.39 1.60 25.52
C GLY A 56 9.76 3.02 25.98
N GLY A 57 9.27 3.49 27.13
CA GLY A 57 9.61 4.80 27.71
C GLY A 57 9.23 5.99 26.81
N TYR A 58 8.04 5.93 26.20
CA TYR A 58 7.47 6.99 25.38
C TYR A 58 6.29 7.65 26.11
N TYR A 59 5.94 8.87 25.72
CA TYR A 59 4.78 9.59 26.29
C TYR A 59 3.63 9.60 25.30
N VAL A 60 2.39 9.60 25.81
CA VAL A 60 1.16 9.61 25.01
C VAL A 60 0.31 10.84 25.33
N ASP A 61 -0.14 11.50 24.28
CA ASP A 61 -1.17 12.53 24.28
C ASP A 61 -2.36 12.02 23.46
N VAL A 62 -3.54 11.96 24.07
CA VAL A 62 -4.77 11.50 23.41
C VAL A 62 -5.51 12.71 22.88
N LEU A 63 -5.43 12.90 21.56
CA LEU A 63 -6.04 14.04 20.86
C LEU A 63 -7.53 13.77 20.60
N GLU A 64 -7.86 12.54 20.20
CA GLU A 64 -9.24 12.07 20.03
C GLU A 64 -9.36 10.62 20.52
N PRO A 65 -10.36 10.28 21.35
CA PRO A 65 -10.49 8.95 21.94
C PRO A 65 -10.95 7.87 20.94
N GLY A 66 -11.44 8.28 19.77
CA GLY A 66 -12.03 7.41 18.77
C GLY A 66 -13.47 7.00 19.03
N LYS A 67 -13.95 6.05 18.24
CA LYS A 67 -15.32 5.54 18.26
C LYS A 67 -15.56 4.72 19.52
N ALA A 68 -16.51 5.15 20.35
CA ALA A 68 -16.78 4.54 21.65
C ALA A 68 -17.23 3.06 21.58
N ASP A 69 -17.91 2.69 20.49
CA ASP A 69 -18.42 1.36 20.20
C ASP A 69 -17.43 0.47 19.44
N ALA A 70 -16.39 1.04 18.84
CA ALA A 70 -15.34 0.27 18.17
C ALA A 70 -14.52 -0.54 19.16
N LYS A 71 -14.16 -1.76 18.78
CA LYS A 71 -13.28 -2.60 19.60
C LYS A 71 -11.86 -2.04 19.61
N PRO A 72 -11.11 -2.22 20.72
CA PRO A 72 -9.68 -1.94 20.76
C PRO A 72 -8.90 -2.62 19.64
N VAL A 73 -7.83 -1.98 19.18
CA VAL A 73 -6.88 -2.59 18.23
C VAL A 73 -6.31 -3.90 18.79
N ASN A 74 -6.10 -3.97 20.11
CA ASN A 74 -5.54 -5.14 20.76
C ASN A 74 -6.54 -6.28 21.08
N ASP A 75 -7.84 -6.10 20.78
CA ASP A 75 -8.90 -7.10 20.96
C ASP A 75 -8.58 -8.42 20.27
N THR A 76 -7.95 -8.34 19.09
CA THR A 76 -7.53 -9.51 18.32
C THR A 76 -6.31 -9.17 17.46
N ILE A 77 -5.81 -10.15 16.72
CA ILE A 77 -4.83 -9.93 15.66
C ILE A 77 -5.58 -9.30 14.49
N CYS A 78 -5.05 -8.19 13.96
CA CYS A 78 -5.72 -7.44 12.91
C CYS A 78 -4.72 -6.79 11.96
N TRP A 79 -5.26 -6.22 10.89
CA TRP A 79 -4.60 -5.26 10.04
C TRP A 79 -5.14 -3.88 10.37
N VAL A 80 -4.24 -2.93 10.64
CA VAL A 80 -4.59 -1.58 11.02
C VAL A 80 -4.33 -0.65 9.84
N LYS A 81 -5.34 0.16 9.53
CA LYS A 81 -5.24 1.33 8.66
C LYS A 81 -4.97 2.54 9.55
N PHE A 82 -3.86 3.24 9.35
CA PHE A 82 -3.57 4.44 10.13
C PHE A 82 -2.85 5.51 9.31
N ASP A 83 -3.30 6.75 9.45
CA ASP A 83 -2.60 7.92 8.92
C ASP A 83 -1.59 8.42 9.96
N PHE A 84 -0.50 9.04 9.52
CA PHE A 84 0.52 9.54 10.43
C PHE A 84 1.40 10.66 9.86
N SER A 85 2.00 11.41 10.80
CA SER A 85 3.03 12.41 10.57
C SER A 85 4.04 12.41 11.71
N GLY A 86 5.31 12.16 11.39
CA GLY A 86 6.43 12.14 12.30
C GLY A 86 7.28 13.41 12.19
N ARG A 87 7.60 14.02 13.34
CA ARG A 87 8.40 15.24 13.45
C ARG A 87 9.58 15.04 14.38
N ASP A 88 10.69 15.74 14.13
CA ASP A 88 11.75 15.87 15.13
C ASP A 88 11.29 16.74 16.32
N LEU A 89 12.12 16.85 17.36
CA LEU A 89 11.81 17.69 18.54
C LEU A 89 11.78 19.21 18.24
N SER A 90 12.27 19.64 17.08
CA SER A 90 12.16 21.03 16.61
C SER A 90 10.86 21.29 15.84
N GLY A 91 10.08 20.24 15.57
CA GLY A 91 8.81 20.30 14.84
C GLY A 91 8.96 20.08 13.33
N ASN A 92 10.17 19.81 12.83
CA ASN A 92 10.40 19.55 11.41
C ASN A 92 9.83 18.19 11.04
N ILE A 93 9.05 18.13 9.96
CA ILE A 93 8.47 16.88 9.48
C ILE A 93 9.59 16.03 8.88
N ALA A 94 9.71 14.80 9.38
CA ALA A 94 10.64 13.81 8.90
C ALA A 94 9.97 12.70 8.07
N LEU A 95 8.68 12.48 8.29
CA LEU A 95 7.91 11.43 7.63
C LEU A 95 6.43 11.81 7.66
N THR A 96 5.69 11.71 6.56
CA THR A 96 4.26 12.01 6.54
C THR A 96 3.54 11.26 5.42
N ARG A 97 2.36 10.72 5.74
CA ARG A 97 1.41 10.19 4.74
C ARG A 97 0.33 11.18 4.36
N ARG A 98 0.39 12.38 4.92
CA ARG A 98 -0.55 13.47 4.63
C ARG A 98 -0.05 14.25 3.43
N ALA A 99 -0.76 14.11 2.31
CA ALA A 99 -0.46 14.83 1.07
C ALA A 99 -0.34 16.35 1.29
N SER A 100 -1.18 16.94 2.16
CA SER A 100 -1.15 18.37 2.46
C SER A 100 0.14 18.83 3.12
N GLU A 101 0.70 18.02 4.03
CA GLU A 101 1.98 18.30 4.65
C GLU A 101 3.12 18.11 3.66
N ALA A 102 3.13 17.01 2.89
CA ALA A 102 4.13 16.79 1.84
C ALA A 102 4.14 17.94 0.82
N TYR A 103 2.96 18.46 0.46
CA TYR A 103 2.84 19.58 -0.47
C TYR A 103 3.41 20.88 0.11
N GLN A 104 3.13 21.18 1.39
CA GLN A 104 3.69 22.35 2.07
C GLN A 104 5.22 22.31 2.18
N LEU A 105 5.79 21.10 2.31
CA LEU A 105 7.24 20.89 2.36
C LEU A 105 7.91 20.88 0.97
N GLY A 106 7.13 20.83 -0.10
CA GLY A 106 7.64 20.62 -1.46
C GLY A 106 8.18 19.21 -1.71
N THR A 107 7.80 18.22 -0.89
CA THR A 107 8.14 16.79 -1.07
C THR A 107 7.00 15.98 -1.68
N PHE A 108 5.85 16.60 -1.94
CA PHE A 108 4.74 15.96 -2.63
C PHE A 108 5.15 15.45 -4.01
N THR A 109 4.77 14.22 -4.33
CA THR A 109 5.02 13.60 -5.63
C THR A 109 3.77 12.92 -6.17
N LYS A 110 3.57 13.01 -7.49
CA LYS A 110 2.47 12.38 -8.22
C LYS A 110 2.59 10.85 -8.27
N TYR A 111 3.78 10.33 -7.97
CA TYR A 111 4.10 8.90 -7.94
C TYR A 111 3.80 8.25 -6.57
N THR A 112 3.29 9.00 -5.60
CA THR A 112 2.92 8.47 -4.28
C THR A 112 1.41 8.50 -4.09
N HIS A 113 0.86 7.32 -3.79
CA HIS A 113 -0.53 7.16 -3.38
C HIS A 113 -0.64 7.50 -1.89
N TYR A 114 -0.96 8.75 -1.55
CA TYR A 114 -1.06 9.23 -0.16
C TYR A 114 -2.36 8.76 0.50
N VAL A 115 -2.35 7.51 0.92
CA VAL A 115 -3.39 6.87 1.72
C VAL A 115 -2.85 6.40 3.07
N PRO A 116 -3.72 6.19 4.07
CA PRO A 116 -3.34 5.59 5.34
C PRO A 116 -2.54 4.31 5.15
N TYR A 117 -1.53 4.09 6.00
CA TYR A 117 -0.78 2.85 6.00
C TYR A 117 -1.64 1.70 6.41
N TYR A 118 -1.52 0.59 5.68
CA TYR A 118 -2.17 -0.67 5.99
C TYR A 118 -1.11 -1.71 6.35
N ARG A 119 -1.11 -2.13 7.62
CA ARG A 119 -0.07 -3.02 8.16
C ARG A 119 -0.62 -4.01 9.17
N TYR A 120 0.02 -5.18 9.21
CA TYR A 120 -0.27 -6.22 10.18
C TYR A 120 0.08 -5.78 11.60
N CYS A 121 -0.85 -5.98 12.54
CA CYS A 121 -0.70 -5.66 13.96
C CYS A 121 -0.99 -6.92 14.80
N GLY A 122 0.04 -7.76 14.97
CA GLY A 122 -0.04 -9.03 15.68
C GLY A 122 0.35 -8.97 17.16
N THR A 123 0.47 -10.14 17.78
CA THR A 123 1.01 -10.30 19.14
C THR A 123 2.51 -10.08 19.24
N ALA A 124 3.21 -10.01 18.12
CA ALA A 124 4.59 -9.55 17.99
C ALA A 124 4.67 -8.49 16.88
N ASN A 125 5.58 -7.52 17.02
CA ASN A 125 5.83 -6.54 15.99
C ASN A 125 6.61 -7.17 14.83
N ALA A 126 6.14 -6.93 13.60
CA ALA A 126 6.73 -7.52 12.39
C ALA A 126 6.95 -6.50 11.26
N GLY A 127 6.68 -5.20 11.49
CA GLY A 127 6.75 -4.21 10.42
C GLY A 127 6.29 -2.80 10.76
N LEU A 128 5.93 -2.53 12.02
CA LEU A 128 5.57 -1.20 12.49
C LEU A 128 6.76 -0.55 13.21
N ILE A 129 6.77 0.78 13.26
CA ILE A 129 7.64 1.50 14.19
C ILE A 129 7.27 1.02 15.61
N GLU A 130 8.24 0.55 16.37
CA GLU A 130 8.01 -0.14 17.65
C GLU A 130 7.12 0.66 18.60
N GLY A 131 7.31 1.98 18.72
CA GLY A 131 6.47 2.81 19.59
C GLY A 131 5.01 2.89 19.13
N THR A 132 4.75 2.85 17.82
CA THR A 132 3.38 2.78 17.29
C THR A 132 2.74 1.42 17.55
N TYR A 133 3.52 0.34 17.43
CA TYR A 133 3.09 -1.01 17.76
C TYR A 133 2.72 -1.14 19.24
N LEU A 134 3.61 -0.68 20.14
CA LEU A 134 3.37 -0.67 21.58
C LEU A 134 2.13 0.15 21.92
N ALA A 135 1.96 1.33 21.29
CA ALA A 135 0.78 2.16 21.50
C ALA A 135 -0.52 1.46 21.09
N MET A 136 -0.50 0.70 19.98
CA MET A 136 -1.65 -0.06 19.48
C MET A 136 -1.96 -1.32 20.28
N ARG A 137 -0.95 -1.99 20.85
CA ARG A 137 -1.10 -3.30 21.48
C ARG A 137 -1.24 -3.27 23.00
N ASN A 138 -0.68 -2.27 23.66
CA ASN A 138 -0.67 -2.19 25.12
C ASN A 138 -1.82 -1.36 25.66
N THR A 139 -2.20 -1.65 26.90
CA THR A 139 -2.96 -0.70 27.72
C THR A 139 -2.09 0.51 28.01
N LEU A 140 -2.55 1.69 27.60
CA LEU A 140 -1.88 2.96 27.85
C LEU A 140 -2.33 3.50 29.21
N TYR A 141 -1.37 3.90 30.04
CA TYR A 141 -1.66 4.44 31.36
C TYR A 141 -1.56 5.96 31.34
N LEU A 142 -2.67 6.61 31.65
CA LEU A 142 -2.80 8.06 31.71
C LEU A 142 -2.72 8.55 33.17
N GLY A 143 -2.11 9.72 33.35
CA GLY A 143 -2.07 10.45 34.61
C GLY A 143 -3.47 10.74 35.13
N GLU A 144 -3.65 10.70 36.45
CA GLU A 144 -4.97 10.82 37.06
C GLU A 144 -5.64 12.16 36.73
N LYS A 145 -4.85 13.24 36.82
CA LYS A 145 -5.32 14.58 36.47
C LYS A 145 -5.61 14.70 34.98
N TYR A 146 -4.71 14.21 34.12
CA TYR A 146 -4.88 14.26 32.67
C TYR A 146 -6.15 13.52 32.22
N ALA A 147 -6.34 12.30 32.70
CA ALA A 147 -7.50 11.47 32.35
C ALA A 147 -8.81 12.15 32.79
N LYS A 148 -8.85 12.69 34.02
CA LYS A 148 -10.02 13.40 34.53
C LYS A 148 -10.35 14.66 33.73
N ASP A 149 -9.34 15.49 33.42
CA ASP A 149 -9.54 16.75 32.70
C ASP A 149 -10.01 16.53 31.26
N ASN A 150 -9.63 15.40 30.65
CA ASN A 150 -10.00 15.03 29.28
C ASN A 150 -11.18 14.04 29.20
N ASN A 151 -11.81 13.69 30.34
CA ASN A 151 -12.90 12.72 30.43
C ASN A 151 -12.54 11.37 29.77
N LEU A 152 -11.35 10.87 30.09
CA LEU A 152 -10.81 9.58 29.67
C LEU A 152 -10.66 8.65 30.87
N ASP A 153 -10.66 7.34 30.60
CA ASP A 153 -10.24 6.35 31.58
C ASP A 153 -8.72 6.40 31.74
N ARG A 154 -8.24 6.06 32.94
CA ARG A 154 -6.78 5.96 33.20
C ARG A 154 -6.11 4.86 32.40
N GLU A 155 -6.85 3.78 32.12
CA GLU A 155 -6.44 2.73 31.21
C GLU A 155 -7.10 3.01 29.86
N PHE A 156 -6.29 3.35 28.87
CA PHE A 156 -6.75 3.72 27.55
C PHE A 156 -6.25 2.72 26.51
N LEU A 157 -7.13 2.36 25.57
CA LEU A 157 -6.81 1.45 24.48
C LEU A 157 -7.16 2.12 23.16
N LEU A 158 -6.22 2.13 22.21
CA LEU A 158 -6.49 2.67 20.88
C LEU A 158 -7.59 1.88 20.19
N ARG A 159 -8.46 2.60 19.48
CA ARG A 159 -9.63 2.10 18.75
C ARG A 159 -9.71 2.81 17.40
N GLU A 160 -10.57 2.33 16.52
CA GLU A 160 -10.88 3.06 15.28
C GLU A 160 -11.38 4.49 15.59
N GLY A 161 -10.86 5.47 14.86
CA GLY A 161 -11.02 6.90 15.07
C GLY A 161 -10.10 7.50 16.15
N ALA A 162 -9.33 6.70 16.89
CA ALA A 162 -8.47 7.25 17.92
C ALA A 162 -7.28 7.99 17.29
N LYS A 163 -7.05 9.22 17.75
CA LYS A 163 -5.95 10.07 17.33
C LYS A 163 -5.05 10.35 18.52
N VAL A 164 -3.78 10.03 18.39
CA VAL A 164 -2.79 10.20 19.45
C VAL A 164 -1.52 10.86 18.94
N ARG A 165 -0.80 11.50 19.85
CA ARG A 165 0.57 11.94 19.64
C ARG A 165 1.50 11.21 20.60
N LEU A 166 2.52 10.59 20.02
CA LEU A 166 3.53 9.79 20.72
C LEU A 166 4.86 10.56 20.72
N TYR A 167 5.45 10.74 21.89
CA TYR A 167 6.79 11.31 22.04
C TYR A 167 7.75 10.16 22.33
N MET A 168 8.46 9.73 21.29
CA MET A 168 9.16 8.45 21.26
C MET A 168 10.68 8.65 21.29
N PRO A 169 11.41 7.99 22.20
CA PRO A 169 12.86 7.91 22.14
C PRO A 169 13.31 7.03 20.98
N SER A 170 14.55 7.19 20.52
CA SER A 170 15.05 6.55 19.31
C SER A 170 15.01 5.02 19.34
N ARG A 171 15.12 4.41 20.53
CA ARG A 171 15.02 2.96 20.72
C ARG A 171 13.71 2.35 20.23
N VAL A 172 12.60 3.11 20.23
CA VAL A 172 11.30 2.66 19.74
C VAL A 172 10.88 3.33 18.42
N VAL A 173 11.72 4.22 17.89
CA VAL A 173 11.58 4.79 16.53
C VAL A 173 12.31 3.91 15.51
N GLY A 174 13.50 3.41 15.89
CA GLY A 174 14.41 2.68 15.02
C GLY A 174 15.83 3.27 15.09
N SER A 175 16.83 2.41 15.20
CA SER A 175 18.23 2.83 15.40
C SER A 175 18.92 3.38 14.13
N GLY A 176 18.32 3.16 12.94
CA GLY A 176 18.87 3.56 11.65
C GLY A 176 18.56 4.99 11.20
N GLY A 177 17.66 5.70 11.90
CA GLY A 177 17.10 6.97 11.41
C GLY A 177 15.94 6.75 10.45
N LEU A 178 15.37 7.84 9.93
CA LEU A 178 14.29 7.84 8.94
C LEU A 178 14.68 8.74 7.76
N GLY A 179 14.64 8.20 6.54
CA GLY A 179 14.91 8.92 5.29
C GLY A 179 14.76 8.00 4.08
N GLY A 180 14.58 8.59 2.91
CA GLY A 180 14.27 7.91 1.65
C GLY A 180 13.70 8.89 0.61
N ASP A 181 13.39 8.36 -0.58
CA ASP A 181 12.86 9.10 -1.73
C ASP A 181 11.44 8.64 -2.15
N GLY A 182 10.74 7.90 -1.28
CA GLY A 182 9.42 7.31 -1.52
C GLY A 182 8.22 8.29 -1.51
N GLY A 183 8.49 9.60 -1.44
CA GLY A 183 7.50 10.67 -1.45
C GLY A 183 6.71 10.86 -0.16
N TYR A 184 6.79 9.93 0.79
CA TYR A 184 6.23 10.06 2.14
C TYR A 184 7.27 10.54 3.17
N GLU A 185 8.49 10.83 2.73
CA GLU A 185 9.52 11.45 3.53
C GLU A 185 9.30 12.96 3.64
N GLY A 186 9.66 13.50 4.81
CA GLY A 186 9.67 14.93 5.02
C GLY A 186 10.88 15.58 4.34
N GLN A 187 10.88 16.91 4.24
CA GLN A 187 12.03 17.68 3.76
C GLN A 187 13.32 17.41 4.56
N TYR A 188 13.19 16.93 5.80
CA TYR A 188 14.29 16.65 6.70
C TYR A 188 14.37 15.15 6.98
N SER A 189 15.56 14.56 6.88
CA SER A 189 15.78 13.20 7.38
C SER A 189 15.92 13.21 8.90
N LEU A 190 15.34 12.20 9.57
CA LEU A 190 15.62 11.96 10.97
C LEU A 190 16.94 11.17 11.05
N SER A 191 17.98 11.79 11.61
CA SER A 191 19.24 11.09 11.86
C SER A 191 19.03 9.89 12.80
N ALA A 192 19.86 8.86 12.63
CA ALA A 192 19.95 7.75 13.57
C ALA A 192 20.06 8.23 15.02
N LYS A 193 19.43 7.49 15.95
CA LYS A 193 19.44 7.80 17.38
C LYS A 193 18.88 9.20 17.66
N ARG A 194 17.66 9.48 17.18
CA ARG A 194 16.94 10.71 17.52
C ARG A 194 15.51 10.40 17.95
N PRO A 195 14.96 11.15 18.92
CA PRO A 195 13.54 11.06 19.26
C PRO A 195 12.64 11.53 18.11
N LEU A 196 11.41 11.03 18.09
CA LEU A 196 10.38 11.38 17.12
C LEU A 196 9.07 11.72 17.85
N ILE A 197 8.40 12.77 17.40
CA ILE A 197 7.02 13.11 17.76
C ILE A 197 6.13 12.59 16.64
N MET A 198 5.39 11.51 16.87
CA MET A 198 4.49 10.92 15.90
C MET A 198 3.05 11.29 16.23
N GLU A 199 2.37 12.01 15.35
CA GLU A 199 0.92 12.07 15.37
C GLU A 199 0.37 10.97 14.47
N MET A 200 -0.56 10.16 14.99
CA MET A 200 -1.18 9.07 14.24
C MET A 200 -2.68 8.97 14.53
N GLU A 201 -3.43 8.52 13.53
CA GLU A 201 -4.87 8.28 13.61
C GLU A 201 -5.18 6.87 13.10
N VAL A 202 -5.84 6.06 13.94
CA VAL A 202 -6.32 4.74 13.53
C VAL A 202 -7.61 4.93 12.74
N VAL A 203 -7.57 4.80 11.42
CA VAL A 203 -8.73 5.08 10.55
C VAL A 203 -9.54 3.83 10.18
N GLY A 204 -9.00 2.63 10.43
CA GLY A 204 -9.70 1.38 10.15
C GLY A 204 -8.98 0.16 10.72
N ILE A 205 -9.75 -0.91 10.95
CA ILE A 205 -9.24 -2.18 11.49
C ILE A 205 -9.92 -3.31 10.73
N ASP A 206 -9.13 -4.16 10.08
CA ASP A 206 -9.63 -5.35 9.37
C ASP A 206 -9.09 -6.61 10.05
N LYS A 207 -9.99 -7.53 10.40
CA LYS A 207 -9.60 -8.84 10.96
C LYS A 207 -9.18 -9.81 9.86
N ASN A 208 -9.78 -9.67 8.68
CA ASN A 208 -9.53 -10.50 7.51
C ASN A 208 -9.29 -9.60 6.28
N PRO A 209 -8.03 -9.33 5.92
CA PRO A 209 -7.72 -8.42 4.82
C PRO A 209 -8.14 -8.99 3.46
N LEU A 210 -8.18 -10.32 3.29
CA LEU A 210 -8.64 -10.96 2.05
C LEU A 210 -10.14 -10.78 1.82
N GLU A 211 -10.93 -10.94 2.88
CA GLU A 211 -12.37 -10.70 2.82
C GLU A 211 -12.68 -9.22 2.63
N ALA A 212 -11.94 -8.32 3.28
CA ALA A 212 -12.06 -6.89 3.08
C ALA A 212 -11.75 -6.49 1.62
N GLU A 213 -10.66 -7.00 1.06
CA GLU A 213 -10.26 -6.76 -0.33
C GLU A 213 -11.26 -7.39 -1.33
N GLY A 214 -11.64 -8.65 -1.12
CA GLY A 214 -12.60 -9.35 -1.97
C GLY A 214 -13.97 -8.66 -1.99
N SER A 215 -14.45 -8.21 -0.83
CA SER A 215 -15.69 -7.43 -0.73
C SER A 215 -15.58 -6.10 -1.47
N LEU A 216 -14.40 -5.47 -1.49
CA LEU A 216 -14.16 -4.23 -2.26
C LEU A 216 -14.23 -4.49 -3.78
N VAL A 217 -13.63 -5.60 -4.25
CA VAL A 217 -13.69 -6.02 -5.66
C VAL A 217 -15.12 -6.33 -6.09
N ASP A 218 -15.87 -7.07 -5.28
CA ASP A 218 -17.27 -7.40 -5.54
C ASP A 218 -18.15 -6.14 -5.57
N ALA A 219 -17.99 -5.25 -4.58
CA ALA A 219 -18.71 -3.99 -4.52
C ALA A 219 -18.40 -3.09 -5.72
N PHE A 220 -17.13 -3.03 -6.14
CA PHE A 220 -16.72 -2.31 -7.33
C PHE A 220 -17.42 -2.85 -8.57
N ALA A 221 -17.37 -4.17 -8.80
CA ALA A 221 -17.97 -4.80 -9.97
C ALA A 221 -19.50 -4.66 -10.00
N LYS A 222 -20.17 -4.90 -8.86
CA LYS A 222 -21.62 -4.67 -8.71
C LYS A 222 -22.00 -3.21 -8.99
N GLY A 223 -21.28 -2.26 -8.39
CA GLY A 223 -21.51 -0.83 -8.57
C GLY A 223 -21.21 -0.32 -9.99
N ASN A 224 -20.28 -0.96 -10.67
CA ASN A 224 -19.85 -0.61 -12.03
C ASN A 224 -20.49 -1.54 -13.08
N GLY A 225 -21.81 -1.69 -13.08
CA GLY A 225 -22.54 -2.37 -14.17
C GLY A 225 -22.86 -3.84 -13.93
N GLY A 226 -22.79 -4.32 -12.69
CA GLY A 226 -23.18 -5.68 -12.32
C GLY A 226 -22.13 -6.74 -12.67
N MET A 227 -22.23 -7.90 -12.01
CA MET A 227 -21.28 -8.99 -12.16
C MET A 227 -21.96 -10.36 -12.22
N VAL A 228 -21.33 -11.32 -12.90
CA VAL A 228 -21.75 -12.72 -12.89
C VAL A 228 -20.59 -13.68 -12.71
N MET A 229 -20.89 -14.73 -11.94
CA MET A 229 -19.95 -15.78 -11.58
C MET A 229 -20.23 -17.02 -12.41
N TYR A 230 -19.18 -17.53 -13.04
CA TYR A 230 -19.20 -18.85 -13.63
C TYR A 230 -18.60 -19.88 -12.68
N THR A 231 -19.23 -21.05 -12.60
CA THR A 231 -18.70 -22.23 -11.91
C THR A 231 -18.61 -23.41 -12.87
N LYS A 232 -17.91 -24.46 -12.44
CA LYS A 232 -17.70 -25.67 -13.24
C LYS A 232 -19.01 -26.32 -13.68
N ASP A 233 -19.97 -26.40 -12.76
CA ASP A 233 -21.22 -27.14 -12.92
C ASP A 233 -22.46 -26.24 -13.00
N GLY A 234 -22.36 -24.95 -12.67
CA GLY A 234 -23.46 -23.99 -12.73
C GLY A 234 -24.54 -24.23 -11.66
N GLU A 235 -24.12 -24.49 -10.41
CA GLU A 235 -25.01 -24.75 -9.27
C GLU A 235 -25.20 -23.51 -8.37
N ASP A 236 -26.18 -23.53 -7.45
CA ASP A 236 -26.42 -22.50 -6.42
C ASP A 236 -26.51 -21.04 -6.93
N GLY A 237 -27.20 -20.84 -8.05
CA GLY A 237 -27.40 -19.50 -8.64
C GLY A 237 -26.21 -18.99 -9.47
N THR A 238 -25.22 -19.85 -9.73
CA THR A 238 -24.12 -19.59 -10.67
C THR A 238 -24.36 -20.28 -12.01
N GLU A 239 -23.57 -19.94 -13.04
CA GLU A 239 -23.76 -20.50 -14.38
C GLU A 239 -22.49 -21.21 -14.87
N LYS A 240 -22.62 -22.21 -15.75
CA LYS A 240 -21.46 -22.72 -16.48
C LYS A 240 -21.10 -21.74 -17.59
N ARG A 241 -19.81 -21.40 -17.75
CA ARG A 241 -19.35 -20.49 -18.81
C ARG A 241 -19.69 -21.08 -20.20
N PRO A 242 -20.50 -20.40 -21.03
CA PRO A 242 -20.79 -20.88 -22.38
C PRO A 242 -19.56 -20.79 -23.28
N THR A 243 -19.39 -21.79 -24.15
CA THR A 243 -18.30 -21.83 -25.14
C THR A 243 -18.71 -21.33 -26.51
N ASP A 244 -20.01 -21.34 -26.82
CA ASP A 244 -20.53 -20.83 -28.09
C ASP A 244 -20.66 -19.29 -28.02
N PRO A 245 -19.94 -18.52 -28.85
CA PRO A 245 -20.04 -17.07 -28.89
C PRO A 245 -21.45 -16.54 -29.23
N LYS A 246 -22.33 -17.39 -29.78
CA LYS A 246 -23.73 -17.03 -30.09
C LYS A 246 -24.69 -17.26 -28.94
N ASP A 247 -24.25 -17.91 -27.86
CA ASP A 247 -25.08 -18.12 -26.67
C ASP A 247 -25.40 -16.77 -26.02
N GLU A 248 -26.66 -16.52 -25.69
CA GLU A 248 -27.09 -15.27 -25.02
C GLU A 248 -26.37 -15.04 -23.68
N LYS A 249 -25.94 -16.12 -23.02
CA LYS A 249 -25.17 -16.11 -21.77
C LYS A 249 -23.66 -16.10 -22.00
N HIS A 250 -23.20 -16.04 -23.24
CA HIS A 250 -21.77 -15.86 -23.54
C HIS A 250 -21.30 -14.49 -23.01
N PRO A 251 -20.10 -14.35 -22.43
CA PRO A 251 -19.56 -13.07 -21.93
C PRO A 251 -19.76 -11.85 -22.85
N TYR A 252 -19.70 -12.05 -24.17
CA TYR A 252 -19.91 -10.99 -25.17
C TYR A 252 -21.37 -10.53 -25.33
N ASN A 253 -22.34 -11.34 -24.92
CA ASN A 253 -23.76 -11.09 -25.20
C ASN A 253 -24.56 -10.65 -23.96
N ARG A 254 -23.96 -10.70 -22.77
CA ARG A 254 -24.65 -10.38 -21.50
C ARG A 254 -24.75 -8.88 -21.23
N THR A 255 -25.69 -8.49 -20.39
CA THR A 255 -25.88 -7.08 -20.01
C THR A 255 -24.91 -6.61 -18.93
N GLU A 256 -24.53 -7.52 -18.03
CA GLU A 256 -23.63 -7.25 -16.93
C GLU A 256 -22.24 -6.95 -17.45
N ARG A 257 -21.60 -5.95 -16.85
CA ARG A 257 -20.29 -5.47 -17.27
C ARG A 257 -19.19 -6.47 -16.94
N TRP A 258 -19.32 -7.18 -15.82
CA TRP A 258 -18.27 -8.02 -15.27
C TRP A 258 -18.67 -9.49 -15.29
N VAL A 259 -17.75 -10.36 -15.71
CA VAL A 259 -17.90 -11.81 -15.59
C VAL A 259 -16.64 -12.43 -14.98
N SER A 260 -16.75 -13.52 -14.22
CA SER A 260 -15.56 -14.22 -13.74
C SER A 260 -14.68 -14.68 -14.90
N ALA A 261 -13.35 -14.48 -14.79
CA ALA A 261 -12.41 -14.91 -15.82
C ALA A 261 -12.43 -16.43 -15.99
N CYS A 262 -12.54 -17.15 -14.87
CA CYS A 262 -12.63 -18.60 -14.81
C CYS A 262 -13.47 -19.04 -13.59
N ASP A 263 -13.60 -20.35 -13.41
CA ASP A 263 -14.29 -21.01 -12.30
C ASP A 263 -13.36 -21.37 -11.12
N THR A 264 -12.05 -21.14 -11.28
CA THR A 264 -11.00 -21.57 -10.33
C THR A 264 -10.35 -20.42 -9.57
N VAL A 265 -10.57 -19.18 -10.00
CA VAL A 265 -9.97 -18.00 -9.38
C VAL A 265 -11.05 -17.07 -8.86
N ALA A 266 -10.92 -16.75 -7.58
CA ALA A 266 -11.80 -15.86 -6.86
C ALA A 266 -11.55 -14.40 -7.21
N GLN A 267 -12.65 -13.63 -7.23
CA GLN A 267 -12.62 -12.17 -7.38
C GLN A 267 -11.65 -11.72 -8.50
N LEU A 268 -11.76 -12.38 -9.65
CA LEU A 268 -11.13 -11.97 -10.89
C LEU A 268 -12.23 -11.82 -11.93
N TYR A 269 -12.64 -10.57 -12.18
CA TYR A 269 -13.70 -10.26 -13.12
C TYR A 269 -13.17 -9.51 -14.33
N VAL A 270 -13.72 -9.83 -15.49
CA VAL A 270 -13.32 -9.26 -16.77
C VAL A 270 -14.51 -8.54 -17.39
N ASN A 271 -14.30 -7.28 -17.77
CA ASN A 271 -15.13 -6.57 -18.73
C ASN A 271 -14.55 -6.79 -20.13
N VAL A 272 -15.12 -7.74 -20.84
CA VAL A 272 -14.71 -8.09 -22.21
C VAL A 272 -15.25 -7.12 -23.27
N LYS A 273 -16.06 -6.14 -22.89
CA LYS A 273 -16.67 -5.16 -23.80
C LYS A 273 -16.26 -3.72 -23.47
N TYR A 274 -15.22 -3.55 -22.66
CA TYR A 274 -14.69 -2.24 -22.32
C TYR A 274 -14.41 -1.45 -23.61
N ASP A 275 -14.86 -0.20 -23.65
CA ASP A 275 -14.67 0.69 -24.79
C ASP A 275 -14.39 2.11 -24.30
N PRO A 276 -13.16 2.63 -24.47
CA PRO A 276 -12.82 3.98 -24.01
C PRO A 276 -13.61 5.08 -24.74
N ALA A 277 -14.19 4.82 -25.92
CA ALA A 277 -14.95 5.81 -26.68
C ALA A 277 -16.41 5.98 -26.19
N LYS A 278 -16.95 5.01 -25.44
CA LYS A 278 -18.34 5.03 -24.98
C LYS A 278 -18.50 5.80 -23.67
N THR A 279 -18.72 7.11 -23.79
CA THR A 279 -18.84 8.04 -22.65
C THR A 279 -20.24 8.15 -22.03
N LEU A 280 -21.28 7.50 -22.58
CA LEU A 280 -22.63 7.48 -22.00
C LEU A 280 -22.78 6.36 -20.97
N ALA A 281 -22.52 6.64 -19.68
CA ALA A 281 -22.76 5.77 -18.50
C ALA A 281 -22.25 4.30 -18.57
N GLY A 282 -21.55 3.93 -19.64
CA GLY A 282 -21.37 2.54 -20.07
C GLY A 282 -19.99 1.98 -19.81
N ASP A 283 -18.92 2.78 -19.95
CA ASP A 283 -17.54 2.30 -19.75
C ASP A 283 -16.63 3.24 -18.94
N LYS A 284 -17.10 4.45 -18.58
CA LYS A 284 -16.45 5.27 -17.55
C LYS A 284 -16.60 4.60 -16.19
N PHE A 285 -15.50 4.28 -15.53
CA PHE A 285 -15.54 3.73 -14.18
C PHE A 285 -15.93 4.80 -13.17
N THR A 286 -16.80 4.43 -12.25
CA THR A 286 -17.13 5.22 -11.08
C THR A 286 -16.42 4.63 -9.87
N PHE A 287 -15.46 5.38 -9.34
CA PHE A 287 -14.74 5.01 -8.12
C PHE A 287 -15.50 5.38 -6.83
N THR A 288 -16.71 5.94 -6.96
CA THR A 288 -17.67 6.06 -5.86
C THR A 288 -18.58 4.83 -5.87
N PHE A 289 -18.42 3.94 -4.89
CA PHE A 289 -19.27 2.76 -4.73
C PHE A 289 -19.36 2.35 -3.25
N SER A 290 -20.35 1.53 -2.93
CA SER A 290 -20.56 1.04 -1.57
C SER A 290 -21.29 -0.29 -1.59
N ASP A 291 -21.01 -1.12 -0.59
CA ASP A 291 -21.79 -2.30 -0.26
C ASP A 291 -22.04 -2.28 1.26
N PRO A 292 -23.18 -1.71 1.70
CA PRO A 292 -23.51 -1.62 3.12
C PRO A 292 -23.62 -2.98 3.82
N GLU A 293 -23.96 -4.05 3.10
CA GLU A 293 -24.11 -5.40 3.67
C GLU A 293 -22.74 -5.94 4.12
N ASN A 294 -21.68 -5.59 3.39
CA ASN A 294 -20.30 -5.98 3.67
C ASN A 294 -19.46 -4.85 4.28
N ASN A 295 -20.10 -3.78 4.76
CA ASN A 295 -19.45 -2.59 5.35
C ASN A 295 -18.39 -1.96 4.43
N VAL A 296 -18.65 -1.92 3.13
CA VAL A 296 -17.76 -1.32 2.12
C VAL A 296 -18.25 0.07 1.74
N SER A 297 -17.34 1.03 1.73
CA SER A 297 -17.55 2.35 1.13
C SER A 297 -16.26 2.84 0.51
N ASN A 298 -16.33 3.33 -0.72
CA ASN A 298 -15.19 3.83 -1.47
C ASN A 298 -15.49 5.22 -2.06
N LYS A 299 -14.44 6.01 -2.19
CA LYS A 299 -14.47 7.31 -2.87
C LYS A 299 -13.31 7.41 -3.87
N PRO A 300 -13.46 8.21 -4.93
CA PRO A 300 -12.36 8.51 -5.82
C PRO A 300 -11.19 9.13 -5.05
N TYR A 301 -9.97 8.76 -5.42
CA TYR A 301 -8.77 9.33 -4.85
C TYR A 301 -8.70 10.83 -5.17
N ASN A 302 -8.63 11.64 -4.12
CA ASN A 302 -8.54 13.08 -4.23
C ASN A 302 -7.74 13.61 -3.04
N VAL A 303 -6.58 14.18 -3.35
CA VAL A 303 -5.67 14.78 -2.37
C VAL A 303 -5.65 16.30 -2.46
N GLY A 304 -6.47 16.89 -3.35
CA GLY A 304 -6.58 18.33 -3.55
C GLY A 304 -5.48 18.93 -4.42
N TYR A 305 -4.61 18.11 -5.01
CA TYR A 305 -3.48 18.53 -5.84
C TYR A 305 -3.47 17.79 -7.16
N GLU A 306 -3.04 18.46 -8.23
CA GLU A 306 -2.94 17.87 -9.58
C GLU A 306 -2.09 16.58 -9.57
N PRO A 307 -2.50 15.52 -10.29
CA PRO A 307 -3.71 15.45 -11.14
C PRO A 307 -5.00 15.14 -10.35
N TYR A 308 -4.89 14.71 -9.09
CA TYR A 308 -6.00 14.23 -8.26
C TYR A 308 -6.59 15.33 -7.36
N ASN A 309 -7.15 16.37 -7.98
CA ASN A 309 -7.77 17.51 -7.30
C ASN A 309 -9.28 17.62 -7.51
N GLY A 310 -9.91 16.60 -8.12
CA GLY A 310 -11.32 16.59 -8.48
C GLY A 310 -11.62 16.99 -9.93
N SER A 311 -10.58 17.14 -10.77
CA SER A 311 -10.70 17.20 -12.23
C SER A 311 -11.31 15.92 -12.81
N ASP A 312 -11.87 16.03 -14.03
CA ASP A 312 -12.46 14.87 -14.73
C ASP A 312 -11.41 14.06 -15.50
N LEU A 313 -10.46 13.46 -14.77
CA LEU A 313 -9.36 12.68 -15.35
C LEU A 313 -9.83 11.56 -16.28
N GLU A 314 -10.97 10.93 -15.97
CA GLU A 314 -11.47 9.82 -16.79
C GLU A 314 -11.85 10.27 -18.20
N LYS A 315 -12.32 11.51 -18.36
CA LYS A 315 -12.59 12.06 -19.68
C LYS A 315 -11.30 12.31 -20.44
N ASP A 316 -10.33 12.98 -19.79
CA ASP A 316 -9.06 13.32 -20.44
C ASP A 316 -8.32 12.06 -20.87
N ILE A 317 -8.34 11.02 -20.03
CA ILE A 317 -7.77 9.70 -20.35
C ILE A 317 -8.51 9.05 -21.52
N ALA A 318 -9.85 9.02 -21.50
CA ALA A 318 -10.63 8.45 -22.60
C ALA A 318 -10.32 9.14 -23.93
N ASP A 319 -10.26 10.48 -23.95
CA ASP A 319 -9.99 11.27 -25.15
C ASP A 319 -8.60 10.93 -25.74
N VAL A 320 -7.56 10.78 -24.91
CA VAL A 320 -6.22 10.41 -25.42
C VAL A 320 -6.12 8.95 -25.86
N LEU A 321 -6.82 8.03 -25.20
CA LEU A 321 -6.88 6.63 -25.63
C LEU A 321 -7.56 6.51 -26.99
N VAL A 322 -8.69 7.21 -27.18
CA VAL A 322 -9.39 7.23 -28.47
C VAL A 322 -8.48 7.83 -29.54
N LYS A 323 -7.87 8.97 -29.29
CA LYS A 323 -6.96 9.60 -30.25
C LYS A 323 -5.80 8.67 -30.64
N ARG A 324 -5.16 8.00 -29.68
CA ARG A 324 -3.99 7.14 -29.93
C ARG A 324 -4.35 5.92 -30.76
N PHE A 325 -5.40 5.20 -30.38
CA PHE A 325 -5.71 3.88 -30.95
C PHE A 325 -6.73 3.90 -32.08
N HIS A 326 -7.56 4.95 -32.13
CA HIS A 326 -8.64 5.09 -33.10
C HIS A 326 -8.47 6.31 -34.01
N GLY A 327 -7.44 7.15 -33.83
CA GLY A 327 -7.19 8.34 -34.65
C GLY A 327 -8.04 9.56 -34.25
N GLU A 328 -7.85 10.66 -34.98
CA GLU A 328 -8.58 11.92 -34.76
C GLU A 328 -9.06 12.54 -36.08
N GLY A 329 -10.12 13.35 -36.01
CA GLY A 329 -10.65 14.06 -37.18
C GLY A 329 -11.05 13.10 -38.31
N ASP A 330 -10.46 13.29 -39.49
CA ASP A 330 -10.75 12.50 -40.69
C ASP A 330 -10.14 11.09 -40.66
N ASP A 331 -9.13 10.84 -39.82
CA ASP A 331 -8.46 9.54 -39.66
C ASP A 331 -9.14 8.65 -38.59
N TYR A 332 -10.18 9.17 -37.93
CA TYR A 332 -10.89 8.46 -36.86
C TYR A 332 -11.60 7.19 -37.35
N LYS A 333 -11.30 6.06 -36.70
CA LYS A 333 -11.93 4.76 -36.89
C LYS A 333 -12.56 4.29 -35.58
N ALA A 334 -13.88 4.38 -35.49
CA ALA A 334 -14.60 3.94 -34.30
C ALA A 334 -14.33 2.46 -33.98
N TYR A 335 -14.11 2.16 -32.70
CA TYR A 335 -14.10 0.78 -32.23
C TYR A 335 -15.49 0.17 -32.39
N GLU A 336 -15.60 -0.85 -33.23
CA GLU A 336 -16.90 -1.46 -33.54
C GLU A 336 -17.37 -2.47 -32.46
N GLY A 337 -16.50 -2.78 -31.48
CA GLY A 337 -16.77 -3.71 -30.39
C GLY A 337 -16.23 -5.12 -30.66
N VAL A 338 -16.10 -5.91 -29.58
CA VAL A 338 -15.55 -7.28 -29.64
C VAL A 338 -16.40 -8.23 -30.50
N ASP A 339 -17.70 -8.00 -30.62
CA ASP A 339 -18.61 -8.80 -31.44
C ASP A 339 -18.39 -8.63 -32.95
N LYS A 340 -17.70 -7.56 -33.36
CA LYS A 340 -17.34 -7.27 -34.75
C LYS A 340 -15.90 -7.64 -35.09
N LEU A 341 -15.10 -8.05 -34.12
CA LEU A 341 -13.74 -8.52 -34.36
C LEU A 341 -13.79 -9.94 -34.96
N GLU A 342 -13.29 -10.08 -36.19
CA GLU A 342 -13.15 -11.37 -36.87
C GLU A 342 -11.86 -12.11 -36.50
N SER A 343 -11.02 -11.52 -35.65
CA SER A 343 -9.77 -12.11 -35.18
C SER A 343 -10.00 -13.24 -34.18
N ASP A 344 -9.10 -14.21 -34.18
CA ASP A 344 -9.06 -15.28 -33.18
C ASP A 344 -8.71 -14.75 -31.78
N SER A 345 -8.97 -15.59 -30.77
CA SER A 345 -8.45 -15.36 -29.43
C SER A 345 -6.93 -15.47 -29.41
N VAL A 346 -6.26 -14.76 -28.50
CA VAL A 346 -4.81 -14.88 -28.28
C VAL A 346 -4.41 -16.33 -28.00
N GLY A 347 -5.20 -17.07 -27.22
CA GLY A 347 -4.85 -18.44 -26.85
C GLY A 347 -3.66 -18.50 -25.88
N LEU A 348 -3.21 -19.71 -25.54
CA LEU A 348 -2.04 -19.88 -24.66
C LEU A 348 -0.72 -19.74 -25.43
N ASP A 349 -0.72 -20.14 -26.69
CA ASP A 349 0.43 -20.17 -27.60
C ASP A 349 0.63 -18.85 -28.37
N GLY A 350 -0.40 -18.00 -28.45
CA GLY A 350 -0.30 -16.69 -29.10
C GLY A 350 0.43 -15.65 -28.27
N THR A 351 0.88 -14.59 -28.95
CA THR A 351 1.63 -13.48 -28.34
C THR A 351 0.81 -12.21 -28.45
N ALA A 352 0.42 -11.64 -27.32
CA ALA A 352 -0.29 -10.37 -27.24
C ALA A 352 0.70 -9.21 -27.10
N LYS A 353 0.46 -8.12 -27.83
CA LYS A 353 1.06 -6.81 -27.56
C LYS A 353 0.05 -5.95 -26.85
N ILE A 354 0.38 -5.53 -25.63
CA ILE A 354 -0.59 -4.98 -24.68
C ILE A 354 -0.22 -3.54 -24.29
N TRP A 355 -1.17 -2.63 -24.47
CA TRP A 355 -1.15 -1.28 -23.89
C TRP A 355 -2.07 -1.24 -22.69
N TYR A 356 -1.64 -0.72 -21.54
CA TYR A 356 -2.40 -0.80 -20.30
C TYR A 356 -2.34 0.44 -19.43
N ILE A 357 -3.35 0.56 -18.57
CA ILE A 357 -3.40 1.44 -17.40
C ILE A 357 -3.71 0.55 -16.19
N GLY A 358 -2.82 0.53 -15.20
CA GLY A 358 -3.02 -0.13 -13.91
C GLY A 358 -3.44 0.88 -12.84
N ARG A 359 -4.54 0.59 -12.14
CA ARG A 359 -5.09 1.46 -11.09
C ARG A 359 -5.49 0.73 -9.83
N PHE A 360 -5.54 1.45 -8.72
CA PHE A 360 -6.32 1.04 -7.54
C PHE A 360 -7.82 1.29 -7.76
N LEU A 361 -8.65 0.71 -6.88
CA LEU A 361 -10.11 0.88 -6.95
C LEU A 361 -10.63 2.25 -6.51
N ASP A 362 -9.75 3.16 -6.11
CA ASP A 362 -10.06 4.58 -5.93
C ASP A 362 -9.70 5.43 -7.18
N GLY A 363 -9.16 4.80 -8.23
CA GLY A 363 -8.84 5.44 -9.51
C GLY A 363 -7.42 6.00 -9.62
N PHE A 364 -6.61 5.92 -8.56
CA PHE A 364 -5.20 6.28 -8.64
C PHE A 364 -4.45 5.33 -9.59
N ILE A 365 -3.80 5.89 -10.61
CA ILE A 365 -2.97 5.18 -11.59
C ILE A 365 -1.59 4.98 -10.98
N PHE A 366 -1.21 3.71 -10.79
CA PHE A 366 0.12 3.36 -10.29
C PHE A 366 1.12 3.07 -11.42
N ASP A 367 0.62 2.68 -12.60
CA ASP A 367 1.46 2.30 -13.74
C ASP A 367 0.71 2.37 -15.08
N THR A 368 1.43 2.67 -16.15
CA THR A 368 0.92 2.63 -17.52
C THR A 368 2.09 2.68 -18.52
N ASN A 369 1.97 1.97 -19.64
CA ASN A 369 2.89 2.10 -20.76
C ASN A 369 2.40 3.09 -21.84
N ILE A 370 1.29 3.80 -21.63
CA ILE A 370 0.70 4.74 -22.62
C ILE A 370 1.16 6.15 -22.30
N ASP A 371 1.91 6.78 -23.20
CA ASP A 371 2.60 8.05 -22.92
C ASP A 371 1.65 9.22 -22.68
N GLU A 372 0.57 9.31 -23.43
CA GLU A 372 -0.42 10.37 -23.26
C GLU A 372 -1.10 10.29 -21.88
N VAL A 373 -1.25 9.08 -21.35
CA VAL A 373 -1.75 8.88 -19.98
C VAL A 373 -0.67 9.23 -18.95
N LYS A 374 0.60 8.86 -19.19
CA LYS A 374 1.72 9.30 -18.34
C LYS A 374 1.80 10.83 -18.29
N GLU A 375 1.58 11.50 -19.41
CA GLU A 375 1.62 12.96 -19.49
C GLU A 375 0.55 13.62 -18.64
N ILE A 376 -0.69 13.12 -18.71
CA ILE A 376 -1.81 13.57 -17.87
C ILE A 376 -1.46 13.40 -16.38
N ILE A 377 -0.92 12.25 -15.99
CA ILE A 377 -0.78 11.89 -14.57
C ILE A 377 0.52 12.45 -13.99
N TYR A 378 1.64 12.22 -14.64
CA TYR A 378 2.98 12.46 -14.12
C TYR A 378 3.61 13.74 -14.68
N GLY A 379 3.16 14.24 -15.83
CA GLY A 379 3.78 15.37 -16.54
C GLY A 379 4.72 14.90 -17.65
N GLU A 380 5.73 15.70 -17.98
CA GLU A 380 6.63 15.46 -19.13
C GLU A 380 7.17 14.01 -19.19
N VAL A 381 6.95 13.36 -20.33
CA VAL A 381 7.37 11.97 -20.58
C VAL A 381 8.78 11.97 -21.16
N THR A 382 9.73 11.36 -20.46
CA THR A 382 11.15 11.35 -20.82
C THR A 382 11.55 10.19 -21.75
N SER A 383 10.69 9.18 -21.88
CA SER A 383 10.92 8.00 -22.73
C SER A 383 9.60 7.47 -23.30
N GLU A 384 9.60 7.20 -24.60
CA GLU A 384 8.46 6.61 -25.30
C GLU A 384 8.13 5.22 -24.73
N GLY A 385 6.85 4.98 -24.51
CA GLY A 385 6.32 3.70 -24.06
C GLY A 385 6.24 2.70 -25.20
N GLU A 386 6.37 1.42 -24.85
CA GLU A 386 6.23 0.31 -25.80
C GLU A 386 5.13 -0.64 -25.33
N ALA A 387 4.47 -1.29 -26.30
CA ALA A 387 3.51 -2.34 -26.02
C ALA A 387 4.20 -3.49 -25.27
N LEU A 388 3.59 -3.94 -24.17
CA LEU A 388 4.07 -5.09 -23.42
C LEU A 388 3.82 -6.36 -24.26
N SER A 389 4.88 -7.01 -24.70
CA SER A 389 4.81 -8.31 -25.35
C SER A 389 4.61 -9.41 -24.29
N TYR A 390 3.51 -10.15 -24.38
CA TYR A 390 3.15 -11.20 -23.44
C TYR A 390 2.69 -12.47 -24.16
N LYS A 391 3.31 -13.59 -23.80
CA LYS A 391 2.92 -14.91 -24.26
C LYS A 391 2.41 -15.72 -23.06
N PRO A 392 1.11 -16.08 -23.01
CA PRO A 392 0.55 -16.65 -21.79
C PRO A 392 1.18 -17.95 -21.32
N GLU A 393 1.60 -18.84 -22.23
CA GLU A 393 2.28 -20.09 -21.86
C GLU A 393 3.66 -19.90 -21.21
N ASP A 394 4.34 -18.78 -21.49
CA ASP A 394 5.63 -18.46 -20.87
C ASP A 394 5.45 -17.94 -19.43
N GLY A 395 4.24 -17.53 -19.06
CA GLY A 395 3.95 -16.90 -17.78
C GLY A 395 4.71 -15.58 -17.60
N GLY A 396 5.15 -15.31 -16.37
CA GLY A 396 6.02 -14.14 -16.07
C GLY A 396 5.29 -12.83 -15.76
N LEU A 397 4.00 -12.73 -16.06
CA LEU A 397 3.13 -11.66 -15.55
C LEU A 397 2.26 -12.15 -14.38
N ILE A 398 1.42 -11.25 -13.87
CA ILE A 398 0.51 -11.54 -12.77
C ILE A 398 -0.53 -12.60 -13.16
N THR A 399 -0.99 -13.38 -12.17
CA THR A 399 -1.97 -14.47 -12.36
C THR A 399 -3.22 -14.01 -13.11
N ALA A 400 -3.69 -12.79 -12.86
CA ALA A 400 -4.86 -12.23 -13.55
C ALA A 400 -4.68 -12.13 -15.07
N PHE A 401 -3.47 -11.83 -15.56
CA PHE A 401 -3.18 -11.81 -17.00
C PHE A 401 -3.29 -13.21 -17.61
N TYR A 402 -2.75 -14.22 -16.93
CA TYR A 402 -2.79 -15.61 -17.39
C TYR A 402 -4.22 -16.14 -17.58
N TYR A 403 -5.14 -15.81 -16.66
CA TYR A 403 -6.54 -16.25 -16.79
C TYR A 403 -7.39 -15.36 -17.71
N THR A 404 -6.92 -14.14 -18.01
CA THR A 404 -7.70 -13.18 -18.80
C THR A 404 -7.28 -13.15 -20.26
N VAL A 405 -6.01 -12.87 -20.56
CA VAL A 405 -5.50 -12.56 -21.91
C VAL A 405 -5.75 -13.66 -22.93
N PRO A 406 -5.53 -14.97 -22.64
CA PRO A 406 -5.79 -16.04 -23.61
C PRO A 406 -7.22 -16.08 -24.15
N ASN A 407 -8.17 -15.57 -23.37
CA ASN A 407 -9.60 -15.59 -23.69
C ASN A 407 -10.06 -14.34 -24.47
N LEU A 408 -9.15 -13.39 -24.73
CA LEU A 408 -9.43 -12.15 -25.46
C LEU A 408 -8.97 -12.27 -26.91
N ARG A 409 -9.56 -11.45 -27.78
CA ARG A 409 -9.26 -11.36 -29.22
C ARG A 409 -8.20 -10.30 -29.49
N TYR A 410 -7.45 -10.49 -30.57
CA TYR A 410 -6.58 -9.43 -31.09
C TYR A 410 -7.40 -8.19 -31.50
N GLY A 411 -6.87 -6.99 -31.28
CA GLY A 411 -7.59 -5.73 -31.54
C GLY A 411 -8.69 -5.39 -30.52
N GLN A 412 -8.78 -6.11 -29.40
CA GLN A 412 -9.82 -5.92 -28.40
C GLN A 412 -9.41 -4.93 -27.29
N TRP A 413 -10.38 -4.10 -26.87
CA TRP A 413 -10.33 -3.42 -25.57
C TRP A 413 -10.98 -4.28 -24.49
N ALA A 414 -10.32 -4.35 -23.33
CA ALA A 414 -10.81 -5.08 -22.17
C ALA A 414 -10.41 -4.40 -20.87
N ALA A 415 -11.06 -4.79 -19.78
CA ALA A 415 -10.60 -4.49 -18.45
C ALA A 415 -10.75 -5.71 -17.55
N PHE A 416 -9.92 -5.84 -16.52
CA PHE A 416 -10.18 -6.78 -15.43
C PHE A 416 -9.98 -6.11 -14.08
N VAL A 417 -10.73 -6.56 -13.09
CA VAL A 417 -10.59 -6.16 -11.68
C VAL A 417 -10.27 -7.39 -10.85
N THR A 418 -9.33 -7.25 -9.91
CA THR A 418 -8.89 -8.38 -9.11
C THR A 418 -8.30 -8.01 -7.75
N THR A 419 -8.24 -9.01 -6.86
CA THR A 419 -7.53 -8.95 -5.59
C THR A 419 -6.01 -9.02 -5.78
N SER A 420 -5.27 -8.51 -4.81
CA SER A 420 -3.82 -8.53 -4.73
C SER A 420 -3.23 -9.92 -4.89
N THR A 421 -3.89 -10.96 -4.38
CA THR A 421 -3.47 -12.38 -4.50
C THR A 421 -3.32 -12.85 -5.94
N ASN A 422 -4.09 -12.28 -6.87
CA ASN A 422 -4.00 -12.57 -8.31
C ASN A 422 -3.13 -11.55 -9.07
N ALA A 423 -2.58 -10.57 -8.33
CA ALA A 423 -1.72 -9.49 -8.81
C ALA A 423 -0.36 -9.50 -8.09
N TYR A 424 -0.01 -8.42 -7.37
CA TYR A 424 1.30 -8.25 -6.71
C TYR A 424 1.40 -8.87 -5.30
N GLY A 425 0.45 -9.72 -4.94
CA GLY A 425 0.42 -10.48 -3.69
C GLY A 425 0.18 -9.64 -2.44
N THR A 426 0.21 -10.31 -1.30
CA THR A 426 -0.02 -9.69 0.03
C THR A 426 1.13 -8.81 0.49
N SER A 427 2.31 -8.93 -0.12
CA SER A 427 3.47 -8.05 0.12
C SER A 427 3.38 -6.71 -0.62
N GLY A 428 2.56 -6.62 -1.68
CA GLY A 428 2.54 -5.44 -2.54
C GLY A 428 3.86 -5.24 -3.31
N LYS A 429 4.13 -4.00 -3.73
CA LYS A 429 5.34 -3.58 -4.43
C LYS A 429 5.85 -2.29 -3.79
N SER A 430 7.07 -2.28 -3.26
CA SER A 430 7.65 -1.05 -2.72
C SER A 430 7.91 -0.05 -3.86
N GLY A 431 7.59 1.24 -3.64
CA GLY A 431 7.97 2.30 -4.57
C GLY A 431 9.48 2.54 -4.55
N SER A 432 10.07 2.90 -5.70
CA SER A 432 11.51 3.20 -5.81
C SER A 432 11.77 4.20 -6.93
N SER A 433 12.69 5.13 -6.69
CA SER A 433 13.38 5.93 -7.72
C SER A 433 14.84 5.47 -7.78
N THR A 434 15.15 4.50 -8.63
CA THR A 434 16.52 3.99 -8.68
C THR A 434 17.39 4.94 -9.53
N THR A 435 18.33 5.62 -8.90
CA THR A 435 19.54 6.12 -9.58
C THR A 435 20.65 5.11 -9.28
N SER A 436 21.24 4.49 -10.29
CA SER A 436 22.26 3.47 -10.12
C SER A 436 23.53 4.03 -9.47
N SER A 437 23.57 4.01 -8.14
CA SER A 437 24.80 4.09 -7.37
C SER A 437 24.74 3.09 -6.23
N SER A 438 25.66 2.14 -6.26
CA SER A 438 25.89 1.12 -5.25
C SER A 438 26.01 1.75 -3.85
N GLY A 439 24.93 1.66 -3.08
CA GLY A 439 24.86 2.12 -1.70
C GLY A 439 23.86 1.25 -0.95
N ASN A 440 24.37 0.41 -0.06
CA ASN A 440 23.58 -0.52 0.74
C ASN A 440 22.77 0.28 1.79
N GLY A 441 21.59 0.75 1.41
CA GLY A 441 20.63 1.44 2.28
C GLY A 441 19.36 0.60 2.41
N TYR A 442 18.94 0.31 3.64
CA TYR A 442 17.79 -0.54 3.94
C TYR A 442 16.50 0.07 3.36
N SER A 443 15.99 -0.52 2.28
CA SER A 443 14.69 -0.18 1.69
C SER A 443 13.54 -0.95 2.34
N SER A 444 12.32 -0.41 2.25
CA SER A 444 11.01 -0.98 2.68
C SER A 444 10.83 -2.49 2.46
N SER A 445 11.53 -3.08 1.49
CA SER A 445 11.48 -4.49 1.10
C SER A 445 11.68 -5.52 2.23
N TYR A 446 12.42 -5.22 3.31
CA TYR A 446 12.61 -6.18 4.41
C TYR A 446 11.36 -6.33 5.30
N TYR A 447 10.68 -5.22 5.61
CA TYR A 447 9.46 -5.25 6.40
C TYR A 447 8.29 -5.84 5.60
N ASP A 448 8.24 -5.59 4.29
CA ASP A 448 7.25 -6.16 3.38
C ASP A 448 7.44 -7.69 3.20
N TYR A 449 8.68 -8.20 3.23
CA TYR A 449 8.98 -9.63 3.24
C TYR A 449 8.62 -10.33 4.58
N LEU A 450 8.90 -9.68 5.72
CA LEU A 450 8.48 -10.18 7.03
C LEU A 450 6.96 -10.19 7.19
N ASN A 451 6.24 -9.22 6.58
CA ASN A 451 4.78 -9.22 6.50
C ASN A 451 4.25 -10.48 5.79
N TYR A 452 4.87 -10.88 4.67
CA TYR A 452 4.50 -12.10 3.94
C TYR A 452 4.81 -13.39 4.72
N LEU A 453 6.00 -13.51 5.32
CA LEU A 453 6.39 -14.73 6.05
C LEU A 453 5.49 -15.02 7.25
N ASN A 454 5.08 -13.99 7.99
CA ASN A 454 4.21 -14.15 9.16
C ASN A 454 2.77 -14.49 8.76
N TYR A 455 2.27 -13.93 7.66
CA TYR A 455 1.00 -14.35 7.05
C TYR A 455 1.05 -15.84 6.65
N SER A 456 2.13 -16.27 5.98
CA SER A 456 2.26 -17.64 5.51
C SER A 456 2.27 -18.67 6.67
N GLN A 457 2.90 -18.35 7.80
CA GLN A 457 2.99 -19.25 8.96
C GLN A 457 1.71 -19.36 9.78
N MET A 458 0.89 -18.30 9.87
CA MET A 458 -0.37 -18.33 10.64
C MET A 458 -1.56 -18.93 9.86
N TYR A 459 -1.62 -18.76 8.53
CA TYR A 459 -2.77 -19.20 7.74
C TYR A 459 -2.57 -20.55 7.04
N TYR A 460 -1.36 -20.86 6.56
CA TYR A 460 -1.03 -22.19 6.03
C TYR A 460 -0.50 -23.15 7.11
N GLY A 461 -0.41 -22.67 8.36
CA GLY A 461 -0.08 -23.45 9.55
C GLY A 461 -1.31 -23.79 10.40
N ASN A 462 -1.87 -24.98 10.17
CA ASN A 462 -2.66 -25.81 11.10
C ASN A 462 -3.55 -25.11 12.16
N SER A 463 -4.67 -24.48 11.76
CA SER A 463 -5.95 -24.40 12.51
C SER A 463 -6.89 -23.33 11.93
N GLY A 464 -7.83 -23.74 11.07
CA GLY A 464 -8.85 -22.86 10.49
C GLY A 464 -9.85 -22.31 11.51
N LEU A 465 -10.14 -21.02 11.41
CA LEU A 465 -11.20 -20.32 12.13
C LEU A 465 -11.91 -19.41 11.11
N TYR A 466 -13.24 -19.45 11.13
CA TYR A 466 -14.20 -18.61 10.41
C TYR A 466 -14.78 -19.18 9.10
N GLY A 467 -16.02 -19.65 9.22
CA GLY A 467 -16.98 -19.88 8.16
C GLY A 467 -18.35 -19.31 8.56
N GLY A 468 -19.18 -18.97 7.57
CA GLY A 468 -20.58 -18.56 7.77
C GLY A 468 -21.31 -18.07 6.52
N TYR A 469 -20.61 -17.44 5.58
CA TYR A 469 -21.17 -17.07 4.26
C TYR A 469 -20.15 -17.28 3.13
N TYR A 470 -18.86 -17.01 3.41
CA TYR A 470 -17.71 -17.39 2.59
C TYR A 470 -17.22 -18.84 2.82
N GLY A 471 -17.90 -19.60 3.69
CA GLY A 471 -17.49 -20.95 4.10
C GLY A 471 -17.59 -21.99 2.98
N ASP A 472 -18.52 -21.82 2.04
CA ASP A 472 -18.69 -22.73 0.91
C ASP A 472 -17.75 -22.37 -0.26
N TYR A 473 -17.36 -21.09 -0.39
CA TYR A 473 -16.43 -20.65 -1.42
C TYR A 473 -14.95 -20.95 -1.07
N TYR A 474 -14.61 -20.92 0.23
CA TYR A 474 -13.32 -21.40 0.75
C TYR A 474 -13.37 -22.85 1.26
N GLY A 475 -14.44 -23.58 0.90
CA GLY A 475 -14.61 -24.99 1.17
C GLY A 475 -13.58 -25.82 0.41
N TYR A 476 -12.57 -26.27 1.12
CA TYR A 476 -11.56 -27.21 0.64
C TYR A 476 -12.22 -28.54 0.24
N GLY A 477 -12.68 -28.63 -1.01
CA GLY A 477 -13.38 -29.76 -1.60
C GLY A 477 -12.88 -30.03 -3.01
N GLY A 478 -11.59 -30.33 -3.17
CA GLY A 478 -11.05 -30.66 -4.50
C GLY A 478 -9.56 -31.00 -4.58
N LEU A 479 -8.75 -30.75 -3.56
CA LEU A 479 -7.34 -31.20 -3.51
C LEU A 479 -7.17 -32.31 -2.49
N GLY A 480 -7.89 -33.41 -2.74
CA GLY A 480 -7.56 -34.71 -2.17
C GLY A 480 -6.30 -35.27 -2.83
N GLY A 481 -5.19 -35.18 -2.11
CA GLY A 481 -4.09 -36.13 -2.22
C GLY A 481 -3.33 -36.19 -3.55
N TYR A 482 -2.67 -35.10 -3.96
CA TYR A 482 -1.46 -35.20 -4.77
C TYR A 482 -0.37 -34.25 -4.24
N GLY A 483 0.72 -34.89 -3.82
CA GLY A 483 2.03 -34.39 -3.41
C GLY A 483 2.30 -32.88 -3.43
N TYR A 484 2.72 -32.40 -2.26
CA TYR A 484 3.81 -31.44 -2.15
C TYR A 484 4.90 -31.73 -3.19
N GLY A 485 5.08 -30.81 -4.15
CA GLY A 485 6.19 -30.84 -5.11
C GLY A 485 5.82 -30.26 -6.47
N GLY A 486 6.14 -28.99 -6.70
CA GLY A 486 6.04 -28.35 -8.02
C GLY A 486 5.83 -26.85 -7.90
N GLY A 487 6.92 -26.09 -7.78
CA GLY A 487 6.88 -24.65 -7.59
C GLY A 487 6.35 -23.89 -8.80
N TYR A 488 5.52 -22.90 -8.51
CA TYR A 488 5.36 -21.69 -9.33
C TYR A 488 5.41 -20.50 -8.37
N TYR A 489 6.62 -20.24 -7.87
CA TYR A 489 7.00 -19.04 -7.13
C TYR A 489 8.15 -18.39 -7.89
N GLY A 490 8.02 -17.10 -8.19
CA GLY A 490 9.15 -16.25 -8.54
C GLY A 490 8.99 -15.47 -9.84
N GLY A 491 8.28 -14.35 -9.75
CA GLY A 491 8.49 -13.20 -10.62
C GLY A 491 9.19 -12.08 -9.85
N TYR A 492 10.31 -12.38 -9.17
CA TYR A 492 11.26 -11.33 -8.78
C TYR A 492 11.92 -10.84 -10.07
N GLY A 493 11.35 -9.81 -10.68
CA GLY A 493 11.97 -9.10 -11.79
C GLY A 493 13.21 -8.35 -11.30
N TYR A 494 14.33 -9.06 -11.14
CA TYR A 494 15.65 -8.44 -11.17
C TYR A 494 15.99 -8.20 -12.64
N ASP A 495 15.97 -6.93 -13.05
CA ASP A 495 16.56 -6.49 -14.29
C ASP A 495 18.06 -6.82 -14.27
N TYR A 496 18.48 -7.73 -15.15
CA TYR A 496 19.88 -8.09 -15.39
C TYR A 496 20.23 -7.77 -16.85
N GLY A 497 20.12 -6.51 -17.23
CA GLY A 497 20.72 -5.97 -18.45
C GLY A 497 22.16 -5.49 -18.19
N SER A 498 23.16 -6.33 -18.40
CA SER A 498 24.55 -5.88 -18.56
C SER A 498 24.90 -5.85 -20.04
N THR A 499 24.86 -4.67 -20.66
CA THR A 499 25.87 -4.21 -21.63
C THR A 499 25.82 -2.69 -21.66
N GLY A 500 27.00 -2.07 -21.52
CA GLY A 500 27.12 -0.66 -21.22
C GLY A 500 26.77 0.27 -22.37
N GLU A 501 25.91 1.23 -22.08
CA GLU A 501 25.97 2.62 -22.52
C GLU A 501 25.29 3.45 -21.41
N THR A 502 25.91 4.57 -21.01
CA THR A 502 25.46 5.35 -19.85
C THR A 502 24.27 6.23 -20.24
N SER A 503 23.06 5.67 -20.21
CA SER A 503 21.81 6.43 -20.15
C SER A 503 21.34 6.49 -18.70
N THR A 504 21.17 7.69 -18.16
CA THR A 504 20.60 7.88 -16.82
C THR A 504 19.09 7.71 -16.91
N THR A 505 18.61 6.46 -16.90
CA THR A 505 17.16 6.18 -16.83
C THR A 505 16.75 6.14 -15.36
N THR A 506 16.06 7.18 -14.89
CA THR A 506 15.40 7.15 -13.58
C THR A 506 14.07 6.39 -13.74
N THR A 507 14.03 5.12 -13.33
CA THR A 507 12.76 4.40 -13.23
C THR A 507 12.10 4.73 -11.91
N VAL A 508 10.97 5.43 -11.95
CA VAL A 508 10.13 5.69 -10.77
C VAL A 508 9.01 4.66 -10.76
N THR A 509 8.96 3.83 -9.72
CA THR A 509 7.87 2.87 -9.48
C THR A 509 7.01 3.39 -8.34
N THR A 510 5.69 3.45 -8.55
CA THR A 510 4.71 3.77 -7.51
C THR A 510 4.56 2.59 -6.53
N GLU A 511 4.45 2.89 -5.24
CA GLU A 511 4.13 1.89 -4.20
C GLU A 511 2.76 1.25 -4.45
N ILE A 512 2.70 -0.08 -4.35
CA ILE A 512 1.47 -0.86 -4.28
C ILE A 512 1.37 -1.42 -2.87
N PRO A 513 0.42 -0.96 -2.04
CA PRO A 513 0.27 -1.47 -0.68
C PRO A 513 -0.10 -2.96 -0.64
N SER A 514 0.13 -3.59 0.51
CA SER A 514 -0.42 -4.92 0.83
C SER A 514 -1.94 -4.94 0.69
N PHE A 515 -2.50 -6.03 0.14
CA PHE A 515 -3.95 -6.23 -0.03
C PHE A 515 -4.64 -5.08 -0.78
N ALA A 516 -3.94 -4.52 -1.76
CA ALA A 516 -4.48 -3.50 -2.64
C ALA A 516 -5.09 -4.15 -3.89
N PRO A 517 -6.43 -4.09 -4.07
CA PRO A 517 -7.07 -4.62 -5.25
C PRO A 517 -6.87 -3.66 -6.42
N LEU A 518 -6.78 -4.24 -7.61
CA LEU A 518 -6.35 -3.52 -8.80
C LEU A 518 -7.35 -3.69 -9.92
N ILE A 519 -7.40 -2.68 -10.77
CA ILE A 519 -8.08 -2.71 -12.05
C ILE A 519 -7.09 -2.39 -13.16
N PHE A 520 -7.15 -3.18 -14.23
CA PHE A 520 -6.39 -2.93 -15.44
C PHE A 520 -7.35 -2.63 -16.58
N GLN A 521 -7.10 -1.53 -17.28
CA GLN A 521 -7.70 -1.20 -18.58
C GLN A 521 -6.64 -1.46 -19.63
N PHE A 522 -6.97 -2.17 -20.71
CA PHE A 522 -5.95 -2.48 -21.70
C PHE A 522 -6.51 -2.73 -23.10
N TYR A 523 -5.62 -2.56 -24.07
CA TYR A 523 -5.83 -2.82 -25.49
C TYR A 523 -4.83 -3.87 -25.96
N ILE A 524 -5.32 -4.89 -26.66
CA ILE A 524 -4.50 -5.87 -27.36
C ILE A 524 -4.40 -5.42 -28.82
N GLU A 525 -3.19 -5.23 -29.33
CA GLU A 525 -3.01 -4.88 -30.74
C GLU A 525 -3.59 -5.96 -31.67
N PRO A 526 -3.96 -5.60 -32.92
CA PRO A 526 -4.27 -6.59 -33.95
C PRO A 526 -3.10 -7.58 -34.13
N ALA A 527 -3.41 -8.80 -34.58
CA ALA A 527 -2.36 -9.75 -34.91
C ALA A 527 -1.46 -9.16 -36.02
N GLU A 528 -0.16 -9.38 -35.93
CA GLU A 528 0.74 -9.06 -37.03
C GLU A 528 0.44 -10.02 -38.20
N ASP A 529 0.21 -9.46 -39.39
CA ASP A 529 -0.04 -10.22 -40.63
C ASP A 529 1.19 -11.00 -41.11
#